data_AF-A0A4Y9IPU5-F1
#
_entry.id   AF-A0A4Y9IPU5-F1
#
_cell.length_a   1.000
_cell.length_b   1.000
_cell.length_c   1.000
_cell.angle_alpha   90.00
_cell.angle_beta   90.00
_cell.angle_gamma   90.00
#
_symmetry.space_group_name_H-M   'P 1'
#
loop_
_entity.id
_entity.type
_entity.pdbx_description
1 polymer ?
#
loop_
_entity_poly.entity_id
_entity_poly.type
_entity_poly.pdbx_seq_one_letter_code
_entity_poly.pdbx_strand_id
1 'polypeptide(L)'
;ADSKNAAKAAIDTAAETKKSAIDNRKDLTDEEKDAAKKDVDDRAKEAKANVDNATTNAEVDTAKTDGTTAINAINPSADAKTTAK
;
A
#
# COMPACT_ATOMS: atom_id res chain seq x y z
N ALA A 1 12.95 -9.72 -16.83
CA ALA A 1 13.19 -8.45 -16.12
C ALA A 1 12.00 -7.49 -16.33
N ASP A 2 11.46 -7.40 -17.54
CA ASP A 2 10.37 -6.47 -17.87
C ASP A 2 9.08 -6.70 -17.07
N SER A 3 8.68 -7.97 -16.86
CA SER A 3 7.51 -8.31 -16.05
C SER A 3 7.66 -7.87 -14.59
N LYS A 4 8.86 -7.99 -14.01
CA LYS A 4 9.15 -7.54 -12.63
C LYS A 4 9.07 -6.03 -12.52
N ASN A 5 9.66 -5.30 -13.47
CA ASN A 5 9.61 -3.84 -13.47
C ASN A 5 8.17 -3.32 -13.64
N ALA A 6 7.39 -3.92 -14.54
CA ALA A 6 5.98 -3.58 -14.72
C ALA A 6 5.15 -3.87 -13.46
N ALA A 7 5.39 -5.01 -12.80
CA ALA A 7 4.74 -5.35 -11.53
C ALA A 7 5.07 -4.34 -10.41
N LYS A 8 6.35 -3.96 -10.27
CA LYS A 8 6.77 -2.94 -9.29
C LYS A 8 6.13 -1.57 -9.56
N ALA A 9 6.09 -1.14 -10.82
CA ALA A 9 5.44 0.11 -11.20
C ALA A 9 3.93 0.11 -10.91
N ALA A 10 3.26 -1.03 -11.10
CA ALA A 10 1.85 -1.19 -10.73
C ALA A 10 1.65 -1.11 -9.21
N ILE A 11 2.55 -1.71 -8.41
CA ILE A 11 2.55 -1.60 -6.95
C ILE A 11 2.76 -0.15 -6.50
N ASP A 12 3.73 0.56 -7.09
CA ASP A 12 3.99 1.97 -6.76
C ASP A 12 2.78 2.84 -7.12
N THR A 13 2.15 2.62 -8.27
CA THR A 13 0.94 3.35 -8.69
C THR A 13 -0.23 3.11 -7.72
N ALA A 14 -0.43 1.87 -7.27
CA ALA A 14 -1.45 1.54 -6.28
C ALA A 14 -1.15 2.20 -4.93
N ALA A 15 0.11 2.20 -4.50
CA ALA A 15 0.54 2.85 -3.26
C ALA A 15 0.28 4.37 -3.31
N GLU A 16 0.67 5.06 -4.38
CA GLU A 16 0.43 6.50 -4.54
C GLU A 16 -1.06 6.84 -4.58
N THR A 17 -1.85 6.05 -5.33
CA THR A 17 -3.30 6.22 -5.39
C THR A 17 -3.92 6.08 -4.00
N LYS A 18 -3.47 5.08 -3.24
CA LYS A 18 -3.99 4.82 -1.90
C LYS A 18 -3.61 5.90 -0.90
N LYS A 19 -2.36 6.38 -0.93
CA LYS A 19 -1.89 7.49 -0.08
C LYS A 19 -2.68 8.76 -0.37
N SER A 20 -2.91 9.08 -1.65
CA SER A 20 -3.75 10.22 -2.03
C SER A 20 -5.20 10.08 -1.52
N ALA A 21 -5.78 8.88 -1.58
CA ALA A 21 -7.11 8.62 -1.02
C ALA A 21 -7.13 8.83 0.51
N ILE A 22 -6.09 8.40 1.23
CA ILE A 22 -5.93 8.63 2.68
C ILE A 22 -5.79 10.12 3.00
N ASP A 23 -4.96 10.86 2.27
CA ASP A 23 -4.75 12.30 2.51
C ASP A 23 -6.06 13.11 2.32
N ASN A 24 -6.91 12.66 1.40
CA ASN A 24 -8.21 13.27 1.13
C ASN A 24 -9.28 12.96 2.19
N ARG A 25 -9.05 12.00 3.10
CA ARG A 25 -9.97 11.71 4.21
C ARG A 25 -9.99 12.91 5.17
N LYS A 26 -11.18 13.45 5.44
CA LYS A 26 -11.37 14.62 6.32
C LYS A 26 -11.78 14.24 7.74
N ASP A 27 -12.09 12.98 7.94
CA ASP A 27 -12.45 12.39 9.22
C ASP A 27 -11.25 11.86 10.01
N LEU A 28 -10.05 11.81 9.39
CA LEU A 28 -8.80 11.39 10.04
C LEU A 28 -7.97 12.58 10.50
N THR A 29 -7.23 12.41 11.60
CA THR A 29 -6.15 13.32 12.00
C THR A 29 -4.92 13.14 11.10
N ASP A 30 -3.98 14.07 11.18
CA ASP A 30 -2.73 13.98 10.43
C ASP A 30 -1.88 12.78 10.89
N GLU A 31 -1.88 12.47 12.20
CA GLU A 31 -1.18 11.30 12.75
C GLU A 31 -1.76 9.98 12.24
N GLU A 32 -3.10 9.88 12.16
CA GLU A 32 -3.77 8.69 11.61
C GLU A 32 -3.48 8.51 10.12
N LYS A 33 -3.44 9.61 9.37
CA LYS A 33 -3.04 9.58 7.95
C LYS A 33 -1.60 9.15 7.79
N ASP A 34 -0.68 9.69 8.58
CA ASP A 34 0.73 9.37 8.48
C ASP A 34 1.00 7.90 8.86
N ALA A 35 0.34 7.39 9.89
CA ALA A 35 0.39 5.97 10.23
C ALA A 35 -0.13 5.08 9.08
N ALA A 36 -1.26 5.45 8.47
CA ALA A 36 -1.83 4.70 7.36
C ALA A 36 -0.97 4.76 6.09
N LYS A 37 -0.39 5.92 5.75
CA LYS A 37 0.55 6.07 4.64
C LYS A 37 1.82 5.25 4.85
N LYS A 38 2.30 5.18 6.11
CA LYS A 38 3.42 4.32 6.45
C LYS A 38 3.08 2.83 6.23
N ASP A 39 1.90 2.37 6.62
CA ASP A 39 1.46 0.99 6.34
C ASP A 39 1.37 0.73 4.83
N VAL A 40 0.90 1.71 4.03
CA VAL A 40 0.91 1.61 2.56
C VAL A 40 2.33 1.43 2.02
N ASP A 41 3.29 2.25 2.47
CA ASP A 41 4.68 2.16 2.02
C ASP A 41 5.32 0.83 2.44
N ASP A 42 5.02 0.32 3.62
CA ASP A 42 5.56 -0.94 4.11
C ASP A 42 5.00 -2.14 3.32
N ARG A 43 3.69 -2.16 3.00
CA ARG A 43 3.11 -3.19 2.11
C ARG A 43 3.62 -3.10 0.68
N ALA A 44 3.85 -1.88 0.17
CA ALA A 44 4.47 -1.71 -1.14
C ALA A 44 5.90 -2.24 -1.17
N LYS A 45 6.70 -2.03 -0.13
CA LYS A 45 8.05 -2.60 -0.03
C LYS A 45 8.02 -4.12 0.03
N GLU A 46 7.15 -4.70 0.84
CA GLU A 46 6.97 -6.15 0.95
C GLU A 46 6.57 -6.77 -0.39
N ALA A 47 5.56 -6.20 -1.06
CA ALA A 47 5.13 -6.66 -2.37
C ALA A 47 6.25 -6.59 -3.42
N LYS A 48 7.03 -5.50 -3.43
CA LYS A 48 8.17 -5.37 -4.35
C LYS A 48 9.27 -6.39 -4.06
N ALA A 49 9.53 -6.70 -2.79
CA ALA A 49 10.46 -7.76 -2.40
C ALA A 49 9.98 -9.14 -2.87
N ASN A 50 8.67 -9.42 -2.79
CA ASN A 50 8.09 -10.66 -3.31
C ASN A 50 8.22 -10.75 -4.84
N VAL A 51 8.01 -9.65 -5.56
CA VAL A 51 8.26 -9.56 -7.02
C VAL A 51 9.73 -9.81 -7.35
N ASP A 52 10.67 -9.31 -6.53
CA ASP A 52 12.10 -9.55 -6.72
C ASP A 52 12.47 -11.02 -6.53
N ASN A 53 11.90 -11.67 -5.52
CA ASN A 53 12.14 -13.07 -5.20
C ASN A 53 11.47 -14.05 -6.18
N ALA A 54 10.42 -13.63 -6.89
CA ALA A 54 9.73 -14.47 -7.87
C ALA A 54 10.68 -14.99 -8.97
N THR A 55 10.58 -16.28 -9.28
CA THR A 55 11.43 -16.95 -10.28
C THR A 55 10.72 -17.16 -11.61
N THR A 56 9.38 -17.10 -11.62
CA THR A 56 8.53 -17.25 -12.80
C THR A 56 7.62 -16.04 -13.01
N ASN A 57 7.11 -15.88 -14.24
CA ASN A 57 6.14 -14.81 -14.53
C ASN A 57 4.82 -14.97 -13.74
N ALA A 58 4.38 -16.20 -13.49
CA ALA A 58 3.19 -16.48 -12.68
C ALA A 58 3.37 -16.03 -11.23
N GLU A 59 4.55 -16.24 -10.65
CA GLU A 59 4.89 -15.75 -9.31
C GLU A 59 4.97 -14.22 -9.27
N VAL A 60 5.50 -13.58 -10.32
CA VAL A 60 5.50 -12.11 -10.44
C VAL A 60 4.07 -11.56 -10.47
N ASP A 61 3.18 -12.17 -11.26
CA ASP A 61 1.79 -11.74 -11.34
C ASP A 61 1.01 -11.99 -10.04
N THR A 62 1.31 -13.08 -9.34
CA THR A 62 0.75 -13.38 -8.02
C THR A 62 1.21 -12.33 -7.00
N ALA A 63 2.52 -12.07 -6.89
CA ALA A 63 3.07 -11.08 -5.96
C ALA A 63 2.54 -9.66 -6.23
N LYS A 64 2.37 -9.29 -7.50
CA LYS A 64 1.72 -8.03 -7.92
C LYS A 64 0.26 -7.97 -7.42
N THR A 65 -0.51 -9.03 -7.65
CA THR A 65 -1.93 -9.09 -7.30
C THR A 65 -2.13 -9.05 -5.79
N ASP A 66 -1.37 -9.84 -5.05
CA ASP A 66 -1.43 -9.88 -3.59
C ASP A 66 -1.00 -8.54 -3.00
N GLY A 67 0.09 -7.96 -3.51
CA GLY A 67 0.59 -6.66 -3.07
C GLY A 67 -0.40 -5.52 -3.28
N THR A 68 -0.97 -5.42 -4.48
CA THR A 68 -1.98 -4.40 -4.79
C THR A 68 -3.26 -4.59 -4.00
N THR A 69 -3.69 -5.83 -3.77
CA THR A 69 -4.85 -6.16 -2.91
C THR A 69 -4.59 -5.73 -1.46
N ALA A 70 -3.41 -6.07 -0.92
CA ALA A 70 -3.03 -5.70 0.45
C ALA A 70 -2.98 -4.17 0.63
N ILE A 71 -2.41 -3.43 -0.32
CA ILE A 71 -2.40 -1.95 -0.31
C ILE A 71 -3.82 -1.40 -0.33
N ASN A 72 -4.68 -1.90 -1.23
CA ASN A 72 -6.04 -1.41 -1.38
C ASN A 72 -6.90 -1.68 -0.14
N ALA A 73 -6.62 -2.76 0.59
CA ALA A 73 -7.31 -3.13 1.82
C ALA A 73 -7.01 -2.20 3.01
N ILE A 74 -5.96 -1.36 2.96
CA ILE A 74 -5.62 -0.44 4.05
C ILE A 74 -6.75 0.59 4.20
N ASN A 75 -7.47 0.58 5.31
CA ASN A 75 -8.52 1.56 5.54
C ASN A 75 -8.42 2.05 6.98
N PRO A 76 -7.72 3.17 7.24
CA PRO A 76 -7.65 3.72 8.58
C PRO A 76 -9.05 4.09 9.09
N SER A 77 -9.36 3.61 10.29
CA SER A 77 -10.50 4.09 11.05
C SER A 77 -10.16 5.47 11.63
N ALA A 78 -11.12 6.39 11.60
CA ALA A 78 -11.06 7.56 12.45
C ALA A 78 -11.33 7.07 13.87
N ASP A 79 -10.28 6.82 14.64
CA ASP A 79 -10.45 6.57 16.05
C ASP A 79 -10.81 7.92 16.67
N ALA A 80 -12.11 8.16 16.83
CA ALA A 80 -12.62 9.23 17.67
C ALA A 80 -12.25 8.94 19.14
N LYS A 81 -10.97 9.09 19.48
CA LYS A 81 -10.48 9.37 20.83
C LYS A 81 -10.18 10.86 20.86
N THR A 82 -11.08 11.73 21.32
CA THR A 82 -11.35 11.89 22.75
C THR A 82 -10.20 11.40 23.64
N THR A 83 -9.06 12.08 23.58
CA THR A 83 -8.36 12.41 24.83
C THR A 83 -8.29 13.92 24.95
N ALA A 84 -9.46 14.54 25.04
CA ALA A 84 -9.60 15.63 25.99
C ALA A 84 -9.47 14.99 27.38
N LYS A 85 -8.28 15.09 27.97
CA LYS A 85 -8.13 15.27 29.40
C LYS A 85 -6.82 15.97 29.71
#